data_AF-A0A7C4FG10-F1
#
_entry.id   AF-A0A7C4FG10-F1
#
_cell.length_a   1.000
_cell.length_b   1.000
_cell.length_c   1.000
_cell.angle_alpha   90.00
_cell.angle_beta   90.00
_cell.angle_gamma   90.00
#
_symmetry.space_group_name_H-M   'P 1'
#
loop_
_entity.id
_entity.type
_entity.pdbx_description
1 polymer ?
#
loop_
_entity_poly.entity_id
_entity_poly.type
_entity_poly.pdbx_seq_one_letter_code
_entity_poly.pdbx_strand_id
1 'polypeptide(L)' 'MLNVTERKVSKHAQYGLKVVLPIEYCRAHRLEPGTGVKLVYSISGPILVVPPDCEKKVEEQWELVKRVME' A
#
# COMPACT_ATOMS: atom_id res chain seq x y z
N MET A 1 -4.65 1.75 17.03
CA MET A 1 -5.62 1.47 15.94
C MET A 1 -4.90 1.66 14.63
N LEU A 2 -4.93 0.68 13.74
CA LEU A 2 -4.42 0.84 12.37
C LEU A 2 -5.40 1.74 11.61
N ASN A 3 -4.90 2.79 10.98
CA ASN A 3 -5.72 3.66 10.12
C ASN A 3 -5.99 2.95 8.79
N VAL A 4 -6.92 2.00 8.80
CA VAL A 4 -7.42 1.36 7.59
C VAL A 4 -8.31 2.37 6.87
N THR A 5 -7.95 2.70 5.63
CA THR A 5 -8.73 3.63 4.80
C THR A 5 -9.42 2.86 3.69
N GLU A 6 -10.75 2.89 3.66
CA GLU A 6 -11.51 2.33 2.55
C GLU A 6 -11.38 3.21 1.30
N ARG A 7 -11.15 2.57 0.16
CA ARG A 7 -11.00 3.26 -1.14
C ARG A 7 -11.72 2.49 -2.22
N LYS A 8 -12.36 3.25 -3.13
CA LYS A 8 -12.99 2.68 -4.32
C LYS A 8 -11.91 2.22 -5.31
N VAL A 9 -11.98 0.95 -5.69
CA VAL A 9 -11.22 0.40 -6.81
C VAL A 9 -11.95 0.75 -8.10
N SER A 10 -11.26 1.39 -9.03
CA SER A 10 -11.78 1.73 -10.36
C SER A 10 -11.12 0.87 -11.43
N LYS A 11 -11.80 0.61 -12.53
CA LYS A 11 -11.20 -0.08 -13.67
C LYS A 11 -10.25 0.86 -14.41
N HIS A 12 -9.06 0.37 -14.74
CA HIS A 12 -8.08 1.07 -15.56
C HIS A 12 -7.63 0.14 -16.70
N ALA A 13 -8.07 0.40 -17.92
CA ALA A 13 -7.89 -0.50 -19.07
C ALA A 13 -8.53 -1.89 -18.85
N GLN A 14 -8.30 -2.82 -19.79
CA GLN A 14 -8.99 -4.11 -19.84
C GLN A 14 -8.67 -5.03 -18.66
N TYR A 15 -7.45 -4.95 -18.11
CA TYR A 15 -6.94 -5.82 -17.05
C TYR A 15 -6.32 -5.06 -15.85
N GLY A 16 -6.38 -3.73 -15.85
CA GLY A 16 -5.83 -2.93 -14.75
C GLY A 16 -6.92 -2.50 -13.78
N LEU A 17 -6.56 -2.49 -12.51
CA LEU A 17 -7.32 -1.84 -11.45
C LEU A 17 -6.54 -0.59 -11.02
N LYS A 18 -7.28 0.46 -10.65
CA LYS A 18 -6.72 1.72 -10.15
C LYS A 18 -7.31 2.01 -8.79
N VAL A 19 -6.42 2.29 -7.85
CA VAL A 19 -6.74 2.85 -6.54
C VAL A 19 -6.06 4.20 -6.44
N VAL A 20 -6.79 5.20 -5.96
CA VAL A 20 -6.22 6.54 -5.73
C VAL A 20 -5.70 6.61 -4.31
N LEU A 21 -4.39 6.82 -4.18
CA LEU A 21 -3.75 7.06 -2.89
C LEU A 21 -4.06 8.48 -2.38
N PRO A 22 -4.19 8.69 -1.06
CA PRO A 22 -4.33 10.03 -0.49
C PRO A 22 -3.14 10.91 -0.86
N ILE A 23 -3.39 12.18 -1.18
CA ILE A 23 -2.31 13.10 -1.59
C ILE A 23 -1.33 13.36 -0.43
N GLU A 24 -1.81 13.34 0.81
CA GLU A 24 -1.03 13.48 2.02
C GLU A 24 -0.05 12.32 2.18
N TYR A 25 -0.49 11.09 1.87
CA TYR A 25 0.36 9.90 1.89
C TYR A 25 1.46 10.00 0.84
N CYS A 26 1.10 10.37 -0.39
CA CYS A 26 2.09 10.58 -1.46
C CYS A 26 3.11 11.66 -1.09
N ARG A 27 2.67 12.77 -0.49
CA ARG A 27 3.58 13.83 -0.02
C ARG A 27 4.50 13.38 1.10
N ALA A 28 3.98 12.63 2.07
CA ALA A 28 4.75 12.13 3.20
C ALA A 28 5.91 11.21 2.75
N HIS A 29 5.66 10.39 1.72
CA HIS A 29 6.63 9.44 1.17
C HIS A 29 7.28 9.90 -0.14
N ARG A 30 7.10 11.16 -0.54
CA ARG A 30 7.66 11.75 -1.77
C ARG A 30 7.39 10.88 -3.01
N LEU A 31 6.19 10.30 -3.11
CA LEU A 31 5.78 9.46 -4.23
C LEU A 31 5.43 10.33 -5.44
N GLU A 32 6.13 10.10 -6.55
CA GLU A 32 5.86 10.74 -7.83
C GLU A 32 5.09 9.80 -8.77
N PRO A 33 4.37 10.33 -9.77
CA PRO A 33 3.78 9.50 -10.80
C PRO A 33 4.85 8.63 -11.48
N GLY A 34 4.62 7.32 -11.51
CA GLY A 34 5.57 6.34 -12.06
C GLY A 34 6.52 5.71 -11.04
N THR A 35 6.54 6.19 -9.79
CA THR A 35 7.27 5.52 -8.71
C THR A 35 6.69 4.12 -8.47
N GLY A 36 7.55 3.10 -8.56
CA GLY A 36 7.20 1.73 -8.18
C GLY A 36 7.00 1.61 -6.67
N VAL A 37 5.97 0.88 -6.24
CA VAL A 37 5.69 0.58 -4.83
C VAL A 37 5.53 -0.92 -4.66
N LYS A 38 5.94 -1.43 -3.50
CA LYS A 38 5.71 -2.83 -3.14
C LYS A 38 4.31 -2.97 -2.53
N LEU A 39 3.60 -4.02 -2.90
CA LEU A 39 2.29 -4.34 -2.32
C LEU A 39 2.41 -5.60 -1.47
N VAL A 40 1.87 -5.54 -0.26
CA VAL A 40 1.67 -6.71 0.60
C VAL A 40 0.18 -6.86 0.78
N TYR A 41 -0.36 -8.04 0.48
CA TYR A 41 -1.80 -8.31 0.53
C TYR A 41 -2.06 -9.75 0.98
N SER A 42 -3.22 -9.96 1.62
CA SER A 42 -3.76 -11.30 1.90
C SER A 42 -5.14 -11.42 1.23
N ILE A 43 -5.68 -12.64 1.12
CA ILE A 43 -6.94 -12.89 0.39
C ILE A 43 -8.11 -12.12 1.02
N SER A 44 -8.12 -12.00 2.35
CA SER A 44 -9.22 -11.43 3.13
C SER A 44 -8.85 -10.16 3.89
N GLY A 45 -7.57 -9.78 3.88
CA GLY A 45 -7.04 -8.66 4.65
C GLY A 45 -6.87 -7.37 3.83
N PRO A 46 -6.40 -6.30 4.48
CA PRO A 46 -6.13 -5.04 3.80
C PRO A 46 -5.00 -5.19 2.78
N ILE A 47 -4.88 -4.24 1.86
CA ILE A 47 -3.69 -4.10 1.01
C ILE A 47 -2.78 -3.06 1.67
N LEU A 48 -1.56 -3.48 1.99
CA LEU A 48 -0.51 -2.59 2.45
C LEU A 48 0.32 -2.12 1.26
N VAL A 49 0.32 -0.80 1.04
CA VAL A 49 1.15 -0.14 0.04
C VAL A 49 2.45 0.27 0.72
N VAL A 50 3.58 -0.21 0.22
CA VAL A 50 4.92 0.02 0.79
C VAL A 50 5.74 0.89 -0.16
N PRO A 51 5.99 2.16 0.20
CA PRO A 51 6.89 3.05 -0.53
C PRO A 51 8.34 2.58 -0.48
N PRO A 52 9.19 2.92 -1.47
CA PRO A 52 10.59 2.51 -1.51
C PRO A 52 11.40 2.88 -0.26
N ASP A 53 11.13 4.03 0.36
CA ASP A 53 11.80 4.51 1.58
C ASP A 53 11.44 3.70 2.82
N CYS A 54 10.37 2.90 2.77
CA CYS A 54 9.87 2.12 3.89
C CYS A 54 10.19 0.62 3.81
N GLU A 55 10.78 0.14 2.70
CA GLU A 55 11.00 -1.29 2.49
C GLU A 55 11.86 -1.93 3.58
N LYS A 56 12.97 -1.28 3.97
CA LYS A 56 13.86 -1.78 5.03
C LYS A 56 13.15 -1.91 6.38
N LYS A 57 12.31 -0.92 6.72
CA LYS A 57 11.54 -0.94 7.99
C LYS A 57 10.51 -2.08 8.00
N VAL A 58 9.88 -2.34 6.86
CA VAL A 58 8.92 -3.44 6.70
C VAL A 58 9.63 -4.79 6.84
N GLU A 59 10.83 -4.92 6.30
CA GLU A 59 11.65 -6.13 6.44
C GLU A 59 12.05 -6.38 7.89
N GLU A 60 12.52 -5.36 8.60
CA GLU A 60 12.87 -5.44 10.02
C GLU A 60 11.67 -5.79 10.91
N GLN A 61 10.46 -5.38 10.52
CA GLN A 61 9.22 -5.59 11.28
C GLN A 61 8.30 -6.64 10.64
N TRP A 62 8.84 -7.55 9.84
CA TRP A 62 8.04 -8.44 9.00
C TRP A 62 7.04 -9.31 9.77
N GLU A 63 7.42 -9.82 10.94
CA GLU A 63 6.52 -10.62 11.78
C GLU A 63 5.36 -9.80 12.36
N LEU A 64 5.56 -8.52 12.63
CA LEU A 64 4.48 -7.61 13.04
C LEU A 64 3.55 -7.34 11.86
N VAL A 65 4.10 -7.11 10.67
CA VAL A 65 3.33 -6.89 9.44
C VAL A 65 2.46 -8.11 9.13
N LYS A 66 2.99 -9.34 9.23
CA LYS A 66 2.19 -10.56 9.06
C LYS A 66 0.98 -10.60 9.99
N ARG A 67 1.18 -10.38 11.31
CA ARG A 67 0.10 -10.40 12.30
C ARG A 67 -1.00 -9.37 12.06
N VAL A 68 -0.68 -8.27 11.38
CA VAL A 68 -1.64 -7.22 11.01
C VAL A 68 -2.42 -7.59 9.75
N MET A 69 -1.85 -8.44 8.90
CA MET A 69 -2.42 -8.86 7.61
C MET A 69 -3.22 -10.16 7.69
N GLU A 70 -3.08 -10.91 8.79
CA GLU A 70 -3.89 -12.07 9.22
C GLU A 70 -5.20 -11.63 9.89
#